data_AF-A0A1A6AAK5-F1
#
_entry.id   AF-A0A1A6AAK5-F1
#
_cell.length_a   1.000
_cell.length_b   1.000
_cell.length_c   1.000
_cell.angle_alpha   90.00
_cell.angle_beta   90.00
_cell.angle_gamma   90.00
#
_symmetry.space_group_name_H-M   'P 1'
#
loop_
_entity.id
_entity.type
_entity.pdbx_description
1 polymer ?
#
loop_
_entity_poly.entity_id
_entity_poly.type
_entity_poly.pdbx_seq_one_letter_code
_entity_poly.pdbx_strand_id
1 'polypeptide(L)'
;MISTKTLLTLLPLLVCSATITSALPTRSESAKRCVETISSYDDVSSAVSSGCDIELGAITVPAGKALDLSKLGSGATVTVTGDVTFTGGTEWEGPMFIIDGDDITFNGVGHTFDGQGATYWDGQGSNGGKTKPKFMKIKMSGVFSDLTVLNAPVQAFSVGNTEPLKITGVTVDDRAGDELGSDGKTLGHNSDCFDVSATDATLDGNSCYNQDDCLAINKGSGITFSNNYCSGGHGISIGSIKSDAVVSGVTISGNTVVNSDNGIRIKTIADATGGSVSDVTYTNNKVSGIANYGVVIQQDYLNGGPTGVPTNGIEIKNINFDSGNTVEVNSDARNGVYVLCGDGSCTGTWDWSGMTVSGAENSITGNPPITGFSA
;
A
#
# COMPACT_ATOMS: atom_id res chain seq x y z
N MET A 1 52.69 16.80 -73.26
CA MET A 1 53.34 17.82 -72.38
C MET A 1 52.56 19.12 -72.54
N ILE A 2 52.44 19.93 -71.46
CA ILE A 2 51.45 21.01 -71.20
C ILE A 2 50.22 20.42 -70.48
N SER A 3 50.04 20.53 -69.15
CA SER A 3 49.96 21.67 -68.20
C SER A 3 48.65 22.44 -68.28
N THR A 4 47.77 22.19 -67.31
CA THR A 4 46.86 23.19 -66.73
C THR A 4 46.49 22.78 -65.30
N LYS A 5 46.94 23.57 -64.33
CA LYS A 5 46.52 23.51 -62.92
C LYS A 5 45.35 24.49 -62.73
N THR A 6 44.24 24.02 -62.16
CA THR A 6 43.18 24.88 -61.64
C THR A 6 43.27 24.87 -60.11
N LEU A 7 43.44 26.06 -59.55
CA LEU A 7 43.62 26.34 -58.13
C LEU A 7 42.25 26.41 -57.45
N LEU A 8 42.00 25.54 -56.45
CA LEU A 8 40.78 25.57 -55.64
C LEU A 8 41.08 26.29 -54.32
N THR A 9 40.53 27.50 -54.15
CA THR A 9 40.53 28.25 -52.89
C THR A 9 39.29 27.87 -52.07
N LEU A 10 39.48 27.26 -50.89
CA LEU A 10 38.43 27.15 -49.87
C LEU A 10 38.70 28.13 -48.72
N LEU A 11 37.70 28.97 -48.46
CA LEU A 11 37.60 29.88 -47.30
C LEU A 11 37.47 29.10 -45.99
N PRO A 12 37.98 29.62 -44.85
CA PRO A 12 37.67 29.06 -43.54
C PRO A 12 36.25 29.45 -43.11
N LEU A 13 35.42 28.43 -42.81
CA LEU A 13 34.10 28.58 -42.21
C LEU A 13 34.27 28.96 -40.72
N LEU A 14 33.81 30.15 -40.33
CA LEU A 14 33.79 30.59 -38.94
C LEU A 14 32.58 29.96 -38.23
N VAL A 15 32.81 28.96 -37.38
CA VAL A 15 31.77 28.32 -36.57
C VAL A 15 31.52 29.17 -35.32
N CYS A 16 30.43 29.95 -35.33
CA CYS A 16 29.89 30.56 -34.12
C CYS A 16 29.15 29.49 -33.30
N SER A 17 29.76 29.01 -32.23
CA SER A 17 29.09 28.16 -31.24
C SER A 17 28.24 29.04 -30.32
N ALA A 18 26.92 29.02 -30.51
CA ALA A 18 25.98 29.58 -29.55
C ALA A 18 25.78 28.58 -28.41
N THR A 19 26.27 28.89 -27.22
CA THR A 19 26.01 28.11 -26.01
C THR A 19 24.58 28.34 -25.56
N ILE A 20 23.70 27.37 -25.80
CA ILE A 20 22.37 27.31 -25.18
C ILE A 20 22.60 26.91 -23.72
N THR A 21 22.56 27.89 -22.81
CA THR A 21 22.53 27.62 -21.37
C THR A 21 21.17 27.01 -21.04
N SER A 22 21.11 25.70 -20.84
CA SER A 22 19.96 25.08 -20.18
C SER A 22 19.93 25.57 -18.74
N ALA A 23 18.96 26.42 -18.41
CA ALA A 23 18.66 26.70 -17.02
C ALA A 23 18.08 25.40 -16.43
N LEU A 24 18.92 24.64 -15.74
CA LEU A 24 18.45 23.60 -14.82
C LEU A 24 17.55 24.31 -13.80
N PRO A 25 16.35 23.80 -13.49
CA PRO A 25 15.57 24.32 -12.38
C PRO A 25 16.42 24.13 -11.13
N THR A 26 16.93 25.24 -10.61
CA THR A 26 17.56 25.27 -9.29
C THR A 26 16.47 24.90 -8.30
N ARG A 27 16.57 23.71 -7.71
CA ARG A 27 15.82 23.37 -6.49
C ARG A 27 16.16 24.48 -5.49
N SER A 28 15.19 25.37 -5.25
CA SER A 28 15.34 26.42 -4.25
C SER A 28 15.76 25.71 -2.96
N GLU A 29 16.92 26.07 -2.41
CA GLU A 29 17.15 25.82 -0.99
C GLU A 29 15.90 26.37 -0.28
N SER A 30 15.17 25.50 0.41
CA SER A 30 14.01 25.93 1.18
C SER A 30 14.54 26.95 2.18
N ALA A 31 14.09 28.19 2.05
CA ALA A 31 14.34 29.21 3.05
C ALA A 31 13.99 28.63 4.42
N LYS A 32 14.81 28.92 5.44
CA LYS A 32 14.62 28.41 6.80
C LYS A 32 13.18 28.66 7.25
N ARG A 33 12.36 27.61 7.27
CA ARG A 33 10.98 27.68 7.77
C ARG A 33 11.04 27.94 9.28
N CYS A 34 10.08 28.71 9.78
CA CYS A 34 9.80 28.75 11.21
C CYS A 34 9.38 27.35 11.70
N VAL A 35 9.32 27.16 13.02
CA VAL A 35 8.82 25.92 13.63
C VAL A 35 7.71 26.29 14.60
N GLU A 36 6.56 25.61 14.48
CA GLU A 36 5.45 25.69 15.43
C GLU A 36 5.32 24.36 16.17
N THR A 37 5.10 24.42 17.48
CA THR A 37 4.94 23.24 18.33
C THR A 37 3.46 23.01 18.62
N ILE A 38 2.98 21.80 18.38
CA ILE A 38 1.65 21.34 18.82
C ILE A 38 1.85 20.61 20.15
N SER A 39 1.40 21.23 21.25
CA SER A 39 1.51 20.70 22.61
C SER A 39 0.16 20.28 23.20
N SER A 40 -0.93 20.66 22.53
CA SER A 40 -2.30 20.27 22.82
C SER A 40 -3.12 20.21 21.53
N TYR A 41 -4.29 19.57 21.58
CA TYR A 41 -5.20 19.54 20.43
C TYR A 41 -5.64 20.95 19.99
N ASP A 42 -5.71 21.91 20.91
CA ASP A 42 -6.12 23.29 20.61
C ASP A 42 -5.09 24.04 19.75
N ASP A 43 -3.83 23.62 19.76
CA ASP A 43 -2.74 24.26 18.99
C ASP A 43 -2.80 23.90 17.49
N VAL A 44 -3.45 22.77 17.14
CA VAL A 44 -3.40 22.17 15.81
C VAL A 44 -3.80 23.18 14.73
N SER A 45 -4.96 23.83 14.87
CA SER A 45 -5.50 24.69 13.81
C SER A 45 -4.60 25.90 13.50
N SER A 46 -3.97 26.49 14.52
CA SER A 46 -3.05 27.62 14.33
C SER A 46 -1.72 27.15 13.77
N ALA A 47 -1.17 26.05 14.29
CA ALA A 47 0.12 25.53 13.87
C ALA A 47 0.11 25.13 12.39
N VAL A 48 -0.88 24.35 11.94
CA VAL A 48 -0.95 23.89 10.54
C VAL A 48 -1.19 25.01 9.53
N SER A 49 -1.78 26.13 9.97
CA SER A 49 -2.06 27.28 9.10
C SER A 49 -0.92 28.31 9.07
N SER A 50 0.15 28.09 9.83
CA SER A 50 1.26 29.04 9.99
C SER A 50 2.20 29.12 8.78
N GLY A 51 2.27 28.06 7.97
CA GLY A 51 3.29 27.89 6.93
C GLY A 51 4.67 27.48 7.47
N CYS A 52 4.77 27.20 8.78
CA CYS A 52 5.97 26.69 9.43
C CYS A 52 6.10 25.16 9.30
N ASP A 53 7.29 24.65 9.61
CA ASP A 53 7.45 23.24 9.97
C ASP A 53 6.80 22.99 11.34
N ILE A 54 6.42 21.74 11.60
CA ILE A 54 5.64 21.35 12.77
C ILE A 54 6.44 20.39 13.66
N GLU A 55 6.50 20.68 14.95
CA GLU A 55 6.86 19.72 15.99
C GLU A 55 5.58 19.24 16.69
N LEU A 56 5.20 17.98 16.47
CA LEU A 56 4.01 17.39 17.08
C LEU A 56 4.39 16.67 18.38
N GLY A 57 4.13 17.33 19.51
CA GLY A 57 4.38 16.78 20.83
C GLY A 57 3.33 15.76 21.26
N ALA A 58 3.48 15.29 22.50
CA ALA A 58 2.51 14.37 23.09
C ALA A 58 1.17 15.08 23.32
N ILE A 59 0.12 14.61 22.65
CA ILE A 59 -1.23 15.18 22.77
C ILE A 59 -2.28 14.08 22.87
N THR A 60 -3.43 14.43 23.44
CA THR A 60 -4.64 13.62 23.36
C THR A 60 -5.62 14.27 22.39
N VAL A 61 -6.03 13.53 21.35
CA VAL A 61 -7.09 13.95 20.44
C VAL A 61 -8.45 13.62 21.08
N PRO A 62 -9.37 14.58 21.20
CA PRO A 62 -10.68 14.34 21.79
C PRO A 62 -11.51 13.31 21.02
N ALA A 63 -12.44 12.64 21.69
CA ALA A 63 -13.26 11.61 21.08
C ALA A 63 -14.13 12.17 19.93
N GLY A 64 -14.23 11.41 18.84
CA GLY A 64 -14.99 11.84 17.65
C GLY A 64 -14.36 13.01 16.88
N LYS A 65 -13.07 13.29 17.08
CA LYS A 65 -12.32 14.34 16.39
C LYS A 65 -11.12 13.78 15.63
N ALA A 66 -10.73 14.50 14.57
CA ALA A 66 -9.56 14.19 13.78
C ALA A 66 -8.39 15.10 14.16
N LEU A 67 -7.17 14.55 14.23
CA LEU A 67 -5.94 15.33 14.11
C LEU A 67 -5.75 15.66 12.62
N ASP A 68 -6.09 16.89 12.25
CA ASP A 68 -6.15 17.33 10.85
C ASP A 68 -4.95 18.20 10.47
N LEU A 69 -4.02 17.61 9.72
CA LEU A 69 -2.84 18.26 9.14
C LEU A 69 -3.02 18.55 7.64
N SER A 70 -4.25 18.68 7.15
CA SER A 70 -4.52 18.88 5.71
C SER A 70 -4.21 20.29 5.17
N LYS A 71 -3.82 21.23 6.05
CA LYS A 71 -3.54 22.63 5.69
C LYS A 71 -2.06 22.98 5.64
N LEU A 72 -1.19 21.97 5.72
CA LEU A 72 0.26 22.19 5.67
C LEU A 72 0.66 22.88 4.36
N GLY A 73 1.63 23.79 4.46
CA GLY A 73 2.24 24.39 3.28
C GLY A 73 3.10 23.38 2.52
N SER A 74 3.23 23.57 1.21
CA SER A 74 4.09 22.69 0.40
C SER A 74 5.54 22.69 0.92
N GLY A 75 6.15 21.50 0.95
CA GLY A 75 7.49 21.29 1.48
C GLY A 75 7.56 21.15 3.00
N ALA A 76 6.46 21.34 3.74
CA ALA A 76 6.50 21.37 5.20
C ALA A 76 7.04 20.06 5.79
N THR A 77 7.83 20.19 6.86
CA THR A 77 8.28 19.06 7.66
C THR A 77 7.42 18.94 8.91
N VAL A 78 6.98 17.73 9.23
CA VAL A 78 6.33 17.37 10.49
C VAL A 78 7.23 16.38 11.21
N THR A 79 7.72 16.75 12.39
CA THR A 79 8.51 15.87 13.27
C THR A 79 7.69 15.56 14.50
N VAL A 80 7.43 14.28 14.76
CA VAL A 80 6.77 13.85 15.99
C VAL A 80 7.79 13.80 17.13
N THR A 81 7.43 14.39 18.27
CA THR A 81 8.28 14.51 19.46
C THR A 81 7.64 13.92 20.72
N GLY A 82 6.43 13.38 20.59
CA GLY A 82 5.73 12.64 21.65
C GLY A 82 4.57 11.81 21.10
N ASP A 83 4.12 10.84 21.91
CA ASP A 83 3.05 9.94 21.50
C ASP A 83 1.69 10.65 21.45
N VAL A 84 0.87 10.28 20.46
CA VAL A 84 -0.47 10.80 20.28
C VAL A 84 -1.48 9.72 20.64
N THR A 85 -2.36 10.02 21.60
CA THR A 85 -3.48 9.14 21.95
C THR A 85 -4.76 9.71 21.38
N PHE A 86 -5.52 8.91 20.65
CA PHE A 86 -6.86 9.28 20.22
C PHE A 86 -7.88 8.73 21.20
N THR A 87 -8.74 9.58 21.77
CA THR A 87 -9.71 9.15 22.77
C THR A 87 -10.72 8.18 22.16
N GLY A 88 -10.72 6.94 22.66
CA GLY A 88 -11.56 5.84 22.19
C GLY A 88 -13.03 5.90 22.64
N GLY A 89 -13.83 4.96 22.14
CA GLY A 89 -15.17 4.64 22.67
C GLY A 89 -16.35 5.48 22.12
N THR A 90 -16.11 6.46 21.24
CA THR A 90 -17.20 7.18 20.55
C THR A 90 -17.38 6.63 19.15
N GLU A 91 -18.55 6.10 18.82
CA GLU A 91 -18.83 5.55 17.48
C GLU A 91 -18.94 6.65 16.42
N TRP A 92 -18.10 6.58 15.39
CA TRP A 92 -18.05 7.50 14.24
C TRP A 92 -17.19 6.90 13.12
N GLU A 93 -17.32 7.42 11.90
CA GLU A 93 -16.66 6.85 10.71
C GLU A 93 -15.18 7.26 10.54
N GLY A 94 -14.71 8.24 11.32
CA GLY A 94 -13.37 8.81 11.16
C GLY A 94 -13.24 9.69 9.90
N PRO A 95 -12.02 9.90 9.38
CA PRO A 95 -10.75 9.36 9.87
C PRO A 95 -10.26 10.04 11.16
N MET A 96 -9.42 9.35 11.94
CA MET A 96 -8.82 9.88 13.17
C MET A 96 -7.63 10.81 12.90
N PHE A 97 -6.84 10.55 11.86
CA PHE A 97 -5.73 11.39 11.42
C PHE A 97 -5.84 11.69 9.93
N ILE A 98 -5.54 12.93 9.54
CA ILE A 98 -5.53 13.37 8.15
C ILE A 98 -4.24 14.12 7.88
N ILE A 99 -3.55 13.76 6.81
CA ILE A 99 -2.45 14.56 6.26
C ILE A 99 -2.62 14.72 4.75
N ASP A 100 -2.40 15.94 4.28
CA ASP A 100 -2.58 16.35 2.89
C ASP A 100 -1.55 17.45 2.58
N GLY A 101 -1.09 17.52 1.34
CA GLY A 101 -0.11 18.52 0.90
C GLY A 101 0.97 17.98 -0.03
N ASP A 102 1.69 18.91 -0.66
CA ASP A 102 2.70 18.62 -1.67
C ASP A 102 4.12 18.66 -1.09
N ASP A 103 4.94 17.64 -1.40
CA ASP A 103 6.34 17.51 -0.95
C ASP A 103 6.49 17.56 0.58
N ILE A 104 5.57 16.92 1.31
CA ILE A 104 5.59 16.88 2.77
C ILE A 104 6.63 15.87 3.26
N THR A 105 7.36 16.21 4.33
CA THR A 105 8.23 15.28 5.05
C THR A 105 7.63 15.04 6.43
N PHE A 106 6.97 13.91 6.63
CA PHE A 106 6.47 13.46 7.93
C PHE A 106 7.43 12.42 8.52
N ASN A 107 7.95 12.66 9.73
CA ASN A 107 8.81 11.74 10.44
C ASN A 107 8.27 11.48 11.86
N GLY A 108 7.87 10.24 12.12
CA GLY A 108 7.37 9.78 13.41
C GLY A 108 8.46 9.59 14.47
N VAL A 109 9.73 9.47 14.09
CA VAL A 109 10.88 9.27 15.01
C VAL A 109 10.67 8.10 15.98
N GLY A 110 9.91 7.09 15.56
CA GLY A 110 9.54 5.91 16.36
C GLY A 110 8.41 6.13 17.37
N HIS A 111 7.79 7.31 17.42
CA HIS A 111 6.65 7.60 18.30
C HIS A 111 5.40 6.82 17.90
N THR A 112 4.44 6.79 18.83
CA THR A 112 3.21 5.99 18.70
C THR A 112 1.98 6.86 18.56
N PHE A 113 1.12 6.50 17.61
CA PHE A 113 -0.24 6.97 17.47
C PHE A 113 -1.18 5.84 17.90
N ASP A 114 -1.77 5.96 19.08
CA ASP A 114 -2.65 4.94 19.68
C ASP A 114 -4.12 5.25 19.40
N GLY A 115 -4.76 4.41 18.57
CA GLY A 115 -6.16 4.51 18.19
C GLY A 115 -7.15 4.00 19.23
N GLN A 116 -6.67 3.38 20.32
CA GLN A 116 -7.49 2.74 21.36
C GLN A 116 -8.51 1.76 20.80
N GLY A 117 -8.10 0.95 19.83
CA GLY A 117 -8.91 -0.03 19.09
C GLY A 117 -9.77 -0.94 19.97
N ALA A 118 -9.25 -1.40 21.12
CA ALA A 118 -9.98 -2.26 22.06
C ALA A 118 -11.29 -1.65 22.59
N THR A 119 -11.46 -0.32 22.54
CA THR A 119 -12.73 0.33 22.90
C THR A 119 -13.82 0.14 21.82
N TYR A 120 -13.41 -0.19 20.60
CA TYR A 120 -14.25 -0.36 19.41
C TYR A 120 -14.42 -1.83 19.01
N TRP A 121 -13.38 -2.64 19.16
CA TRP A 121 -13.36 -4.04 18.72
C TRP A 121 -14.49 -4.88 19.33
N ASP A 122 -15.19 -5.58 18.45
CA ASP A 122 -16.39 -6.38 18.76
C ASP A 122 -16.48 -7.64 17.87
N GLY A 123 -15.38 -8.01 17.22
CA GLY A 123 -15.26 -9.15 16.31
C GLY A 123 -15.90 -8.96 14.93
N GLN A 124 -16.53 -7.81 14.67
CA GLN A 124 -17.27 -7.57 13.42
C GLN A 124 -16.60 -6.54 12.50
N GLY A 125 -15.61 -5.79 12.98
CA GLY A 125 -14.87 -4.84 12.16
C GLY A 125 -15.78 -3.84 11.46
N SER A 126 -15.59 -3.63 10.16
CA SER A 126 -16.46 -2.80 9.32
C SER A 126 -17.66 -3.53 8.72
N ASN A 127 -17.84 -4.83 9.02
CA ASN A 127 -18.94 -5.64 8.50
C ASN A 127 -20.24 -5.51 9.32
N GLY A 128 -20.17 -4.95 10.53
CA GLY A 128 -21.31 -4.78 11.43
C GLY A 128 -20.89 -4.36 12.84
N GLY A 129 -21.82 -4.44 13.79
CA GLY A 129 -21.59 -4.06 15.19
C GLY A 129 -21.52 -2.55 15.39
N LYS A 130 -20.58 -2.08 16.23
CA LYS A 130 -20.31 -0.65 16.45
C LYS A 130 -19.84 0.00 15.16
N THR A 131 -20.17 1.28 14.94
CA THR A 131 -19.47 2.10 13.94
C THR A 131 -18.07 2.44 14.45
N LYS A 132 -17.04 2.19 13.62
CA LYS A 132 -15.63 2.29 14.01
C LYS A 132 -14.89 3.26 13.08
N PRO A 133 -14.06 4.16 13.61
CA PRO A 133 -13.41 5.15 12.77
C PRO A 133 -12.22 4.57 12.01
N LYS A 134 -12.10 4.92 10.73
CA LYS A 134 -10.86 4.72 9.99
C LYS A 134 -9.72 5.47 10.67
N PHE A 135 -8.49 4.95 10.62
CA PHE A 135 -7.41 5.57 11.38
C PHE A 135 -6.74 6.72 10.62
N MET A 136 -5.81 6.43 9.70
CA MET A 136 -5.06 7.44 8.97
C MET A 136 -5.54 7.62 7.53
N LYS A 137 -5.73 8.88 7.14
CA LYS A 137 -5.95 9.28 5.76
C LYS A 137 -4.71 10.02 5.24
N ILE A 138 -3.96 9.36 4.35
CA ILE A 138 -2.75 9.89 3.74
C ILE A 138 -3.06 10.35 2.31
N LYS A 139 -2.99 11.66 2.07
CA LYS A 139 -3.24 12.28 0.76
C LYS A 139 -2.06 13.10 0.23
N MET A 140 -0.95 13.11 0.97
CA MET A 140 0.25 13.88 0.62
C MET A 140 1.10 13.21 -0.47
N SER A 141 1.98 14.00 -1.07
CA SER A 141 3.20 13.52 -1.73
C SER A 141 4.43 13.82 -0.87
N GLY A 142 5.55 13.13 -1.12
CA GLY A 142 6.78 13.25 -0.33
C GLY A 142 7.09 11.98 0.46
N VAL A 143 7.45 12.12 1.74
CA VAL A 143 7.91 11.00 2.59
C VAL A 143 7.15 10.97 3.91
N PHE A 144 6.61 9.80 4.26
CA PHE A 144 6.02 9.50 5.56
C PHE A 144 6.82 8.37 6.20
N SER A 145 7.49 8.62 7.33
CA SER A 145 8.40 7.63 7.91
C SER A 145 8.25 7.41 9.41
N ASP A 146 8.74 6.26 9.86
CA ASP A 146 9.14 5.96 11.24
C ASP A 146 8.04 6.20 12.29
N LEU A 147 6.79 5.84 11.98
CA LEU A 147 5.67 5.96 12.92
C LEU A 147 5.15 4.59 13.34
N THR A 148 4.78 4.44 14.61
CA THR A 148 4.01 3.29 15.08
C THR A 148 2.52 3.65 15.16
N VAL A 149 1.68 2.89 14.46
CA VAL A 149 0.24 2.81 14.70
C VAL A 149 0.00 1.70 15.69
N LEU A 150 -0.69 2.02 16.77
CA LEU A 150 -1.05 1.05 17.80
C LEU A 150 -2.57 0.97 17.89
N ASN A 151 -3.10 -0.24 17.83
CA ASN A 151 -4.52 -0.54 18.05
C ASN A 151 -5.46 0.33 17.19
N ALA A 152 -5.35 0.24 15.86
CA ALA A 152 -6.32 0.86 14.95
C ALA A 152 -7.72 0.26 15.17
N PRO A 153 -8.80 1.07 15.18
CA PRO A 153 -10.16 0.55 15.37
C PRO A 153 -10.66 -0.38 14.26
N VAL A 154 -10.24 -0.09 13.01
CA VAL A 154 -10.44 -0.85 11.77
C VAL A 154 -9.20 -0.62 10.89
N GLN A 155 -9.34 -0.24 9.61
CA GLN A 155 -8.21 -0.04 8.70
C GLN A 155 -7.28 1.09 9.17
N ALA A 156 -5.97 0.80 9.17
CA ALA A 156 -4.91 1.66 9.67
C ALA A 156 -4.56 2.79 8.69
N PHE A 157 -4.09 2.48 7.48
CA PHE A 157 -3.73 3.49 6.48
C PHE A 157 -4.63 3.43 5.24
N SER A 158 -5.34 4.52 4.97
CA SER A 158 -5.94 4.80 3.66
C SER A 158 -5.03 5.74 2.87
N VAL A 159 -4.32 5.20 1.88
CA VAL A 159 -3.36 5.90 1.04
C VAL A 159 -4.02 6.30 -0.28
N GLY A 160 -4.04 7.60 -0.56
CA GLY A 160 -4.57 8.13 -1.81
C GLY A 160 -3.83 9.39 -2.24
N ASN A 161 -2.70 9.21 -2.91
CA ASN A 161 -1.89 10.27 -3.50
C ASN A 161 -1.94 10.22 -5.03
N THR A 162 -1.67 11.36 -5.66
CA THR A 162 -1.55 11.49 -7.13
C THR A 162 -0.13 11.78 -7.61
N GLU A 163 0.75 12.17 -6.68
CA GLU A 163 2.15 12.50 -6.91
C GLU A 163 3.03 11.61 -6.01
N PRO A 164 4.32 11.39 -6.33
CA PRO A 164 5.14 10.37 -5.66
C PRO A 164 5.11 10.42 -4.14
N LEU A 165 4.86 9.27 -3.52
CA LEU A 165 4.82 9.09 -2.07
C LEU A 165 5.68 7.90 -1.65
N LYS A 166 6.54 8.10 -0.65
CA LYS A 166 7.23 7.00 0.05
C LYS A 166 6.71 6.86 1.49
N ILE A 167 6.25 5.67 1.85
CA ILE A 167 5.95 5.27 3.23
C ILE A 167 6.99 4.26 3.68
N THR A 168 7.70 4.51 4.78
CA THR A 168 8.84 3.67 5.17
C THR A 168 9.10 3.61 6.67
N GLY A 169 9.55 2.46 7.18
CA GLY A 169 9.84 2.29 8.60
C GLY A 169 8.60 2.40 9.50
N VAL A 170 7.40 2.33 8.93
CA VAL A 170 6.15 2.37 9.69
C VAL A 170 5.85 1.00 10.28
N THR A 171 5.29 0.97 11.50
CA THR A 171 4.76 -0.24 12.12
C THR A 171 3.28 -0.08 12.38
N VAL A 172 2.45 -1.02 11.93
CA VAL A 172 1.08 -1.21 12.41
C VAL A 172 1.08 -2.39 13.37
N ASP A 173 0.71 -2.14 14.62
CA ASP A 173 0.66 -3.12 15.69
C ASP A 173 -0.77 -3.22 16.25
N ASP A 174 -1.53 -4.16 15.69
CA ASP A 174 -2.89 -4.49 16.12
C ASP A 174 -2.95 -5.88 16.76
N ARG A 175 -1.83 -6.41 17.28
CA ARG A 175 -1.78 -7.76 17.92
C ARG A 175 -2.76 -7.91 19.07
N ALA A 176 -3.08 -6.83 19.78
CA ALA A 176 -4.10 -6.87 20.83
C ALA A 176 -5.49 -7.23 20.29
N GLY A 177 -5.74 -7.02 18.99
CA GLY A 177 -6.95 -7.45 18.29
C GLY A 177 -7.11 -8.97 18.20
N ASP A 178 -6.04 -9.75 18.41
CA ASP A 178 -6.10 -11.22 18.42
C ASP A 178 -6.79 -11.77 19.68
N GLU A 179 -7.12 -10.91 20.65
CA GLU A 179 -7.96 -11.29 21.80
C GLU A 179 -9.26 -11.97 21.30
N LEU A 180 -9.61 -13.10 21.90
CA LEU A 180 -10.77 -13.88 21.49
C LEU A 180 -12.04 -13.41 22.21
N GLY A 181 -13.10 -13.17 21.45
CA GLY A 181 -14.45 -12.98 21.94
C GLY A 181 -15.09 -14.27 22.44
N SER A 182 -16.32 -14.17 22.95
CA SER A 182 -17.07 -15.32 23.48
C SER A 182 -17.42 -16.38 22.43
N ASP A 183 -17.35 -16.04 21.15
CA ASP A 183 -17.56 -16.95 20.02
C ASP A 183 -16.25 -17.62 19.54
N GLY A 184 -15.12 -17.34 20.20
CA GLY A 184 -13.81 -17.90 19.87
C GLY A 184 -13.12 -17.25 18.67
N LYS A 185 -13.63 -16.11 18.17
CA LYS A 185 -13.01 -15.32 17.10
C LYS A 185 -12.27 -14.12 17.64
N THR A 186 -11.31 -13.60 16.89
CA THR A 186 -10.59 -12.36 17.23
C THR A 186 -11.54 -11.18 17.36
N LEU A 187 -11.29 -10.27 18.31
CA LEU A 187 -12.07 -9.05 18.49
C LEU A 187 -11.71 -8.00 17.43
N GLY A 188 -10.43 -7.93 17.06
CA GLY A 188 -9.96 -7.16 15.91
C GLY A 188 -10.38 -7.81 14.60
N HIS A 189 -10.91 -7.00 13.67
CA HIS A 189 -11.38 -7.45 12.37
C HIS A 189 -11.41 -6.27 11.39
N ASN A 190 -11.11 -6.51 10.11
CA ASN A 190 -10.92 -5.45 9.09
C ASN A 190 -9.88 -4.40 9.51
N SER A 191 -8.81 -4.86 10.14
CA SER A 191 -7.65 -4.07 10.57
C SER A 191 -6.59 -4.00 9.47
N ASP A 192 -6.99 -3.72 8.24
CA ASP A 192 -6.09 -3.63 7.09
C ASP A 192 -4.94 -2.64 7.37
N CYS A 193 -3.70 -3.04 7.12
CA CYS A 193 -2.56 -2.16 7.39
C CYS A 193 -2.47 -1.04 6.35
N PHE A 194 -2.50 -1.39 5.05
CA PHE A 194 -2.38 -0.42 3.96
C PHE A 194 -3.44 -0.65 2.87
N ASP A 195 -4.48 0.18 2.88
CA ASP A 195 -5.45 0.32 1.78
C ASP A 195 -4.95 1.36 0.78
N VAL A 196 -4.62 0.92 -0.43
CA VAL A 196 -3.94 1.76 -1.43
C VAL A 196 -4.84 2.01 -2.64
N SER A 197 -5.12 3.29 -2.88
CA SER A 197 -5.77 3.81 -4.08
C SER A 197 -4.98 5.00 -4.62
N ALA A 198 -3.82 4.73 -5.24
CA ALA A 198 -2.74 5.71 -5.42
C ALA A 198 -2.01 5.60 -6.77
N THR A 199 -1.28 6.65 -7.14
CA THR A 199 -0.30 6.63 -8.24
C THR A 199 1.11 6.84 -7.68
N ASP A 200 2.10 6.10 -8.16
CA ASP A 200 3.51 6.26 -7.79
C ASP A 200 3.78 6.21 -6.28
N ALA A 201 3.26 5.18 -5.62
CA ALA A 201 3.44 4.95 -4.19
C ALA A 201 4.48 3.85 -3.92
N THR A 202 5.44 4.13 -3.03
CA THR A 202 6.41 3.15 -2.54
C THR A 202 6.21 2.91 -1.05
N LEU A 203 5.92 1.68 -0.67
CA LEU A 203 5.81 1.22 0.71
C LEU A 203 6.97 0.27 0.99
N ASP A 204 7.97 0.74 1.73
CA ASP A 204 9.26 0.06 1.86
C ASP A 204 9.68 -0.12 3.32
N GLY A 205 9.96 -1.36 3.73
CA GLY A 205 10.52 -1.64 5.06
C GLY A 205 9.53 -1.43 6.21
N ASN A 206 8.23 -1.64 5.98
CA ASN A 206 7.19 -1.49 7.00
C ASN A 206 6.91 -2.83 7.69
N SER A 207 6.34 -2.76 8.90
CA SER A 207 5.87 -3.93 9.66
C SER A 207 4.37 -3.85 9.91
N CYS A 208 3.68 -4.97 9.78
CA CYS A 208 2.25 -5.09 9.94
C CYS A 208 1.92 -6.35 10.76
N TYR A 209 1.20 -6.15 11.85
CA TYR A 209 0.62 -7.21 12.68
C TYR A 209 -0.85 -6.93 12.84
N ASN A 210 -1.72 -7.71 12.21
CA ASN A 210 -3.14 -7.40 12.12
C ASN A 210 -4.02 -8.64 11.90
N GLN A 211 -5.30 -8.42 11.59
CA GLN A 211 -6.32 -9.46 11.37
C GLN A 211 -6.98 -9.39 9.99
N ASP A 212 -6.46 -8.57 9.07
CA ASP A 212 -6.94 -8.47 7.68
C ASP A 212 -5.77 -8.21 6.71
N ASP A 213 -5.98 -7.66 5.52
CA ASP A 213 -4.92 -7.48 4.53
C ASP A 213 -3.74 -6.66 5.08
N CYS A 214 -2.51 -7.16 4.88
CA CYS A 214 -1.30 -6.36 5.10
C CYS A 214 -1.22 -5.24 4.07
N LEU A 215 -1.60 -5.56 2.83
CA LEU A 215 -1.73 -4.61 1.73
C LEU A 215 -3.01 -4.95 0.97
N ALA A 216 -3.82 -3.93 0.65
CA ALA A 216 -4.94 -4.03 -0.26
C ALA A 216 -4.85 -2.93 -1.33
N ILE A 217 -4.34 -3.27 -2.52
CA ILE A 217 -4.32 -2.33 -3.66
C ILE A 217 -5.68 -2.37 -4.35
N ASN A 218 -6.53 -1.36 -4.14
CA ASN A 218 -7.88 -1.35 -4.72
C ASN A 218 -7.95 -0.62 -6.07
N LYS A 219 -7.00 0.28 -6.35
CA LYS A 219 -6.88 1.07 -7.57
C LYS A 219 -5.49 1.70 -7.65
N GLY A 220 -4.96 1.94 -8.84
CA GLY A 220 -3.77 2.77 -8.98
C GLY A 220 -2.75 2.28 -9.98
N SER A 221 -1.61 2.96 -10.05
CA SER A 221 -0.50 2.51 -10.89
C SER A 221 0.87 2.88 -10.33
N GLY A 222 1.90 2.12 -10.68
CA GLY A 222 3.28 2.42 -10.24
C GLY A 222 3.46 2.19 -8.74
N ILE A 223 2.86 1.13 -8.20
CA ILE A 223 2.90 0.83 -6.76
C ILE A 223 4.01 -0.16 -6.48
N THR A 224 4.91 0.18 -5.56
CA THR A 224 5.96 -0.70 -5.06
C THR A 224 5.72 -1.03 -3.59
N PHE A 225 5.69 -2.33 -3.26
CA PHE A 225 5.61 -2.83 -1.89
C PHE A 225 6.82 -3.72 -1.63
N SER A 226 7.85 -3.18 -0.98
CA SER A 226 9.15 -3.83 -0.83
C SER A 226 9.63 -4.02 0.61
N ASN A 227 10.30 -5.13 0.89
CA ASN A 227 10.98 -5.39 2.16
C ASN A 227 10.08 -5.29 3.41
N ASN A 228 8.76 -5.48 3.26
CA ASN A 228 7.81 -5.37 4.35
C ASN A 228 7.67 -6.71 5.10
N TYR A 229 7.25 -6.62 6.35
CA TYR A 229 6.91 -7.76 7.19
C TYR A 229 5.42 -7.76 7.50
N CYS A 230 4.72 -8.85 7.19
CA CYS A 230 3.30 -9.04 7.41
C CYS A 230 3.06 -10.27 8.29
N SER A 231 2.27 -10.13 9.36
CA SER A 231 1.91 -11.25 10.22
C SER A 231 0.49 -11.19 10.76
N GLY A 232 -0.15 -12.35 10.91
CA GLY A 232 -1.49 -12.51 11.51
C GLY A 232 -2.62 -12.40 10.48
N GLY A 233 -2.54 -11.39 9.60
CA GLY A 233 -3.65 -11.00 8.73
C GLY A 233 -3.90 -11.87 7.50
N HIS A 234 -4.36 -11.24 6.41
CA HIS A 234 -4.79 -11.89 5.17
C HIS A 234 -3.76 -11.82 4.01
N GLY A 235 -2.52 -11.41 4.32
CA GLY A 235 -1.42 -11.39 3.36
C GLY A 235 -1.38 -10.14 2.48
N ILE A 236 -0.75 -10.26 1.31
CA ILE A 236 -0.56 -9.16 0.35
C ILE A 236 -1.59 -9.30 -0.76
N SER A 237 -2.55 -8.39 -0.81
CA SER A 237 -3.69 -8.43 -1.73
C SER A 237 -3.68 -7.29 -2.77
N ILE A 238 -4.03 -7.66 -4.01
CA ILE A 238 -4.57 -6.74 -5.01
C ILE A 238 -6.09 -6.96 -5.06
N GLY A 239 -6.83 -5.89 -4.81
CA GLY A 239 -8.28 -5.89 -4.74
C GLY A 239 -8.85 -5.73 -3.32
N SER A 240 -10.14 -5.94 -3.11
CA SER A 240 -11.09 -6.41 -4.12
C SER A 240 -11.29 -5.40 -5.24
N ILE A 241 -11.03 -5.81 -6.48
CA ILE A 241 -11.19 -4.95 -7.66
C ILE A 241 -12.67 -4.81 -7.97
N LYS A 242 -13.15 -3.56 -7.92
CA LYS A 242 -14.53 -3.17 -8.24
C LYS A 242 -14.65 -2.72 -9.69
N SER A 243 -15.88 -2.43 -10.13
CA SER A 243 -16.11 -1.90 -11.47
C SER A 243 -15.29 -0.65 -11.73
N ASP A 244 -14.77 -0.54 -12.94
CA ASP A 244 -13.95 0.58 -13.43
C ASP A 244 -12.63 0.84 -12.66
N ALA A 245 -12.27 -0.01 -11.69
CA ALA A 245 -11.01 0.10 -10.98
C ALA A 245 -9.88 -0.53 -11.80
N VAL A 246 -8.83 0.24 -12.04
CA VAL A 246 -7.63 -0.19 -12.77
C VAL A 246 -6.46 -0.23 -11.80
N VAL A 247 -5.74 -1.34 -11.80
CA VAL A 247 -4.45 -1.52 -11.13
C VAL A 247 -3.42 -1.91 -12.18
N SER A 248 -2.31 -1.17 -12.28
CA SER A 248 -1.25 -1.52 -13.24
C SER A 248 0.16 -1.19 -12.76
N GLY A 249 1.15 -1.98 -13.18
CA GLY A 249 2.56 -1.71 -12.87
C GLY A 249 2.83 -1.80 -11.37
N VAL A 250 2.62 -2.99 -10.81
CA VAL A 250 2.80 -3.28 -9.38
C VAL A 250 4.05 -4.13 -9.17
N THR A 251 4.93 -3.71 -8.27
CA THR A 251 6.11 -4.49 -7.86
C THR A 251 5.99 -4.88 -6.39
N ILE A 252 5.98 -6.18 -6.11
CA ILE A 252 5.93 -6.73 -4.74
C ILE A 252 7.20 -7.54 -4.52
N SER A 253 8.13 -7.02 -3.73
CA SER A 253 9.48 -7.61 -3.65
C SER A 253 10.09 -7.71 -2.25
N GLY A 254 10.80 -8.81 -1.97
CA GLY A 254 11.57 -8.95 -0.72
C GLY A 254 10.72 -9.00 0.55
N ASN A 255 9.40 -9.17 0.44
CA ASN A 255 8.50 -9.16 1.60
C ASN A 255 8.54 -10.50 2.34
N THR A 256 8.21 -10.46 3.62
CA THR A 256 7.99 -11.64 4.47
C THR A 256 6.55 -11.66 4.94
N VAL A 257 5.82 -12.75 4.64
CA VAL A 257 4.43 -12.96 5.07
C VAL A 257 4.38 -14.23 5.91
N VAL A 258 3.91 -14.14 7.16
CA VAL A 258 3.90 -15.27 8.08
C VAL A 258 2.62 -15.37 8.90
N ASN A 259 2.18 -16.59 9.20
CA ASN A 259 1.03 -16.82 10.08
C ASN A 259 -0.21 -16.04 9.62
N SER A 260 -0.49 -16.09 8.32
CA SER A 260 -1.56 -15.34 7.67
C SER A 260 -2.57 -16.30 7.04
N ASP A 261 -3.78 -15.81 6.84
CA ASP A 261 -4.83 -16.55 6.16
C ASP A 261 -4.44 -16.89 4.72
N ASN A 262 -3.89 -15.90 4.01
CA ASN A 262 -3.38 -16.04 2.66
C ASN A 262 -1.96 -15.48 2.59
N GLY A 263 -1.17 -15.95 1.63
CA GLY A 263 0.15 -15.37 1.34
C GLY A 263 0.04 -14.18 0.39
N ILE A 264 -0.22 -14.49 -0.88
CA ILE A 264 -0.36 -13.54 -1.98
C ILE A 264 -1.75 -13.70 -2.61
N ARG A 265 -2.44 -12.59 -2.86
CA ARG A 265 -3.83 -12.61 -3.32
C ARG A 265 -4.12 -11.60 -4.42
N ILE A 266 -4.90 -12.00 -5.42
CA ILE A 266 -5.62 -11.12 -6.34
C ILE A 266 -7.09 -11.51 -6.27
N LYS A 267 -7.96 -10.58 -5.87
CA LYS A 267 -9.40 -10.80 -5.72
C LYS A 267 -10.18 -9.78 -6.53
N THR A 268 -11.05 -10.23 -7.44
CA THR A 268 -11.95 -9.35 -8.20
C THR A 268 -13.40 -9.64 -7.82
N ILE A 269 -14.21 -8.59 -7.68
CA ILE A 269 -15.60 -8.73 -7.27
C ILE A 269 -16.40 -9.44 -8.39
N ALA A 270 -17.22 -10.42 -8.03
CA ALA A 270 -17.90 -11.30 -8.97
C ALA A 270 -18.82 -10.55 -9.96
N ASP A 271 -19.46 -9.44 -9.59
CA ASP A 271 -20.34 -8.67 -10.47
C ASP A 271 -19.68 -7.39 -11.04
N ALA A 272 -18.37 -7.22 -10.80
CA ALA A 272 -17.65 -6.04 -11.27
C ALA A 272 -17.30 -6.12 -12.76
N THR A 273 -17.34 -4.96 -13.41
CA THR A 273 -17.09 -4.83 -14.86
C THR A 273 -16.21 -3.65 -15.18
N GLY A 274 -15.43 -3.72 -16.27
CA GLY A 274 -14.69 -2.57 -16.80
C GLY A 274 -13.43 -2.18 -16.01
N GLY A 275 -13.06 -2.97 -15.00
CA GLY A 275 -11.80 -2.83 -14.29
C GLY A 275 -10.73 -3.80 -14.79
N SER A 276 -9.50 -3.63 -14.31
CA SER A 276 -8.38 -4.49 -14.68
C SER A 276 -7.27 -4.53 -13.63
N VAL A 277 -6.50 -5.61 -13.67
CA VAL A 277 -5.20 -5.77 -12.99
C VAL A 277 -4.18 -6.16 -14.03
N SER A 278 -3.13 -5.36 -14.22
CA SER A 278 -2.07 -5.68 -15.18
C SER A 278 -0.66 -5.44 -14.67
N ASP A 279 0.29 -6.19 -15.24
CA ASP A 279 1.72 -5.92 -15.10
C ASP A 279 2.15 -5.93 -13.61
N VAL A 280 1.91 -7.07 -12.99
CA VAL A 280 2.25 -7.34 -11.59
C VAL A 280 3.45 -8.27 -11.54
N THR A 281 4.48 -7.87 -10.81
CA THR A 281 5.70 -8.66 -10.64
C THR A 281 5.97 -8.92 -9.17
N TYR A 282 6.14 -10.20 -8.83
CA TYR A 282 6.56 -10.67 -7.51
C TYR A 282 8.02 -11.12 -7.57
N THR A 283 8.88 -10.66 -6.66
CA THR A 283 10.31 -11.07 -6.63
C THR A 283 10.79 -11.31 -5.21
N ASN A 284 11.45 -12.43 -4.96
CA ASN A 284 12.13 -12.70 -3.67
C ASN A 284 11.22 -12.58 -2.42
N ASN A 285 9.92 -12.88 -2.54
CA ASN A 285 9.00 -12.88 -1.40
C ASN A 285 9.08 -14.22 -0.64
N LYS A 286 8.99 -14.16 0.68
CA LYS A 286 9.01 -15.33 1.58
C LYS A 286 7.68 -15.44 2.30
N VAL A 287 6.95 -16.51 2.02
CA VAL A 287 5.60 -16.75 2.53
C VAL A 287 5.62 -18.09 3.28
N SER A 288 5.19 -18.10 4.55
CA SER A 288 5.21 -19.31 5.38
C SER A 288 4.11 -19.34 6.45
N GLY A 289 3.74 -20.52 6.95
CA GLY A 289 2.73 -20.65 8.01
C GLY A 289 1.33 -20.21 7.59
N ILE A 290 0.99 -20.39 6.30
CA ILE A 290 -0.27 -19.90 5.73
C ILE A 290 -1.41 -20.88 5.97
N ALA A 291 -2.55 -20.37 6.45
CA ALA A 291 -3.68 -21.19 6.89
C ALA A 291 -4.61 -21.67 5.76
N ASN A 292 -4.89 -20.85 4.74
CA ASN A 292 -5.83 -21.20 3.67
C ASN A 292 -5.16 -21.30 2.30
N TYR A 293 -4.59 -20.21 1.78
CA TYR A 293 -4.06 -20.17 0.41
C TYR A 293 -2.69 -19.50 0.31
N GLY A 294 -1.69 -20.23 -0.19
CA GLY A 294 -0.36 -19.66 -0.43
C GLY A 294 -0.40 -18.53 -1.47
N VAL A 295 -0.90 -18.86 -2.65
CA VAL A 295 -1.25 -17.89 -3.71
C VAL A 295 -2.71 -18.11 -4.11
N VAL A 296 -3.51 -17.04 -4.13
CA VAL A 296 -4.93 -17.10 -4.53
C VAL A 296 -5.25 -16.00 -5.55
N ILE A 297 -5.62 -16.37 -6.76
CA ILE A 297 -6.08 -15.46 -7.82
C ILE A 297 -7.49 -15.87 -8.21
N GLN A 298 -8.49 -15.07 -7.87
CA GLN A 298 -9.89 -15.46 -8.05
C GLN A 298 -10.78 -14.30 -8.51
N GLN A 299 -11.76 -14.63 -9.36
CA GLN A 299 -12.69 -13.68 -9.96
C GLN A 299 -14.15 -13.87 -9.52
N ASP A 300 -14.33 -14.40 -8.32
CA ASP A 300 -15.62 -14.80 -7.74
C ASP A 300 -15.85 -14.16 -6.36
N TYR A 301 -15.09 -13.12 -6.01
CA TYR A 301 -15.05 -12.57 -4.66
C TYR A 301 -16.33 -11.80 -4.33
N LEU A 302 -16.84 -12.01 -3.12
CA LEU A 302 -17.75 -11.11 -2.42
C LEU A 302 -17.23 -10.91 -0.99
N ASN A 303 -17.61 -9.80 -0.36
CA ASN A 303 -17.20 -9.53 1.03
C ASN A 303 -17.68 -10.61 2.01
N GLY A 304 -18.81 -11.25 1.73
CA GLY A 304 -19.33 -12.39 2.51
C GLY A 304 -18.72 -13.75 2.17
N GLY A 305 -17.75 -13.80 1.24
CA GLY A 305 -17.08 -15.01 0.79
C GLY A 305 -17.20 -15.26 -0.72
N PRO A 306 -16.29 -16.07 -1.30
CA PRO A 306 -16.30 -16.40 -2.72
C PRO A 306 -17.55 -17.17 -3.14
N THR A 307 -18.03 -16.94 -4.37
CA THR A 307 -19.20 -17.66 -4.92
C THR A 307 -18.85 -19.04 -5.48
N GLY A 308 -17.57 -19.31 -5.76
CA GLY A 308 -17.09 -20.49 -6.48
C GLY A 308 -17.33 -20.44 -8.00
N VAL A 309 -17.92 -19.36 -8.51
CA VAL A 309 -18.22 -19.17 -9.93
C VAL A 309 -17.58 -17.87 -10.40
N PRO A 310 -16.45 -17.92 -11.13
CA PRO A 310 -15.77 -16.72 -11.57
C PRO A 310 -16.54 -16.04 -12.70
N THR A 311 -16.40 -14.72 -12.77
CA THR A 311 -16.85 -13.92 -13.91
C THR A 311 -15.67 -13.31 -14.64
N ASN A 312 -15.93 -12.72 -15.80
CA ASN A 312 -14.92 -12.18 -16.71
C ASN A 312 -15.04 -10.67 -16.94
N GLY A 313 -15.74 -9.95 -16.05
CA GLY A 313 -15.92 -8.51 -16.18
C GLY A 313 -14.67 -7.68 -15.82
N ILE A 314 -13.73 -8.29 -15.10
CA ILE A 314 -12.44 -7.70 -14.76
C ILE A 314 -11.33 -8.45 -15.52
N GLU A 315 -10.46 -7.73 -16.22
CA GLU A 315 -9.31 -8.34 -16.90
C GLU A 315 -8.14 -8.52 -15.93
N ILE A 316 -7.48 -9.68 -15.96
CA ILE A 316 -6.23 -9.93 -15.22
C ILE A 316 -5.15 -10.30 -16.23
N LYS A 317 -4.07 -9.53 -16.29
CA LYS A 317 -3.07 -9.65 -17.34
C LYS A 317 -1.65 -9.54 -16.79
N ASN A 318 -0.73 -10.32 -17.35
CA ASN A 318 0.70 -10.19 -17.06
C ASN A 318 1.04 -10.29 -15.56
N ILE A 319 0.73 -11.43 -14.93
CA ILE A 319 1.01 -11.69 -13.52
C ILE A 319 2.23 -12.62 -13.41
N ASN A 320 3.38 -12.08 -13.01
CA ASN A 320 4.66 -12.79 -13.06
C ASN A 320 5.27 -12.99 -11.67
N PHE A 321 5.88 -14.16 -11.46
CA PHE A 321 6.73 -14.45 -10.33
C PHE A 321 8.16 -14.66 -10.81
N ASP A 322 8.98 -13.63 -10.63
CA ASP A 322 10.42 -13.67 -10.89
C ASP A 322 11.15 -14.51 -9.83
N SER A 323 12.47 -14.54 -9.87
CA SER A 323 13.29 -15.42 -9.03
C SER A 323 13.11 -15.19 -7.51
N GLY A 324 13.21 -16.28 -6.75
CA GLY A 324 13.39 -16.26 -5.31
C GLY A 324 12.10 -16.24 -4.49
N ASN A 325 10.94 -16.38 -5.13
CA ASN A 325 9.67 -16.49 -4.41
C ASN A 325 9.53 -17.88 -3.76
N THR A 326 9.24 -17.91 -2.47
CA THR A 326 9.03 -19.14 -1.69
C THR A 326 7.68 -19.06 -0.98
N VAL A 327 6.86 -20.09 -1.16
CA VAL A 327 5.52 -20.19 -0.58
C VAL A 327 5.38 -21.54 0.12
N GLU A 328 5.22 -21.49 1.43
CA GLU A 328 4.97 -22.66 2.29
C GLU A 328 3.64 -22.47 3.01
N VAL A 329 2.72 -23.40 2.78
CA VAL A 329 1.41 -23.42 3.45
C VAL A 329 1.37 -24.53 4.49
N ASN A 330 0.47 -24.41 5.47
CA ASN A 330 0.23 -25.47 6.44
C ASN A 330 -0.30 -26.73 5.75
N SER A 331 -0.07 -27.90 6.35
CA SER A 331 -0.48 -29.19 5.75
C SER A 331 -2.00 -29.36 5.58
N ASP A 332 -2.78 -28.60 6.34
CA ASP A 332 -4.24 -28.56 6.30
C ASP A 332 -4.78 -27.34 5.52
N ALA A 333 -3.89 -26.56 4.89
CA ALA A 333 -4.28 -25.47 4.02
C ALA A 333 -5.06 -25.98 2.81
N ARG A 334 -5.92 -25.12 2.26
CA ARG A 334 -6.79 -25.48 1.13
C ARG A 334 -5.97 -25.73 -0.13
N ASN A 335 -5.06 -24.81 -0.47
CA ASN A 335 -4.17 -24.96 -1.61
C ASN A 335 -2.84 -24.22 -1.43
N GLY A 336 -1.78 -24.75 -2.03
CA GLY A 336 -0.54 -24.00 -2.24
C GLY A 336 -0.79 -22.85 -3.23
N VAL A 337 -1.37 -23.19 -4.38
CA VAL A 337 -1.84 -22.25 -5.41
C VAL A 337 -3.30 -22.52 -5.74
N TYR A 338 -4.11 -21.47 -5.73
CA TYR A 338 -5.48 -21.49 -6.22
C TYR A 338 -5.68 -20.41 -7.28
N VAL A 339 -6.03 -20.80 -8.51
CA VAL A 339 -6.41 -19.88 -9.58
C VAL A 339 -7.81 -20.23 -10.08
N LEU A 340 -8.71 -19.26 -10.02
CA LEU A 340 -10.09 -19.36 -10.51
C LEU A 340 -10.38 -18.15 -11.41
N CYS A 341 -10.04 -18.30 -12.69
CA CYS A 341 -10.25 -17.28 -13.71
C CYS A 341 -11.61 -17.42 -14.39
N GLY A 342 -12.22 -16.30 -14.72
CA GLY A 342 -13.34 -16.24 -15.66
C GLY A 342 -12.90 -16.61 -17.07
N ASP A 343 -13.86 -16.99 -17.92
CA ASP A 343 -13.56 -17.35 -19.30
C ASP A 343 -13.01 -16.14 -20.08
N GLY A 344 -11.79 -16.28 -20.59
CA GLY A 344 -11.10 -15.28 -21.39
C GLY A 344 -10.58 -14.04 -20.65
N SER A 345 -10.77 -13.92 -19.33
CA SER A 345 -10.37 -12.72 -18.57
C SER A 345 -8.93 -12.75 -18.07
N CYS A 346 -8.33 -13.92 -17.91
CA CYS A 346 -6.92 -14.07 -17.55
C CYS A 346 -6.06 -14.25 -18.81
N THR A 347 -5.24 -13.24 -19.13
CA THR A 347 -4.50 -13.19 -20.41
C THR A 347 -3.05 -12.72 -20.25
N GLY A 348 -2.32 -12.65 -21.37
CA GLY A 348 -0.94 -12.16 -21.40
C GLY A 348 0.09 -13.22 -21.02
N THR A 349 1.17 -12.79 -20.35
CA THR A 349 2.28 -13.67 -19.95
C THR A 349 2.26 -13.86 -18.44
N TRP A 350 2.12 -15.09 -17.96
CA TRP A 350 2.22 -15.41 -16.54
C TRP A 350 3.43 -16.33 -16.33
N ASP A 351 4.64 -15.76 -16.29
CA ASP A 351 5.86 -16.52 -16.02
C ASP A 351 6.02 -16.73 -14.52
N TRP A 352 5.82 -17.97 -14.08
CA TRP A 352 5.87 -18.37 -12.68
C TRP A 352 7.09 -19.26 -12.37
N SER A 353 8.08 -19.29 -13.27
CA SER A 353 9.29 -20.11 -13.12
C SER A 353 10.14 -19.75 -11.90
N GLY A 354 9.99 -18.53 -11.36
CA GLY A 354 10.73 -18.08 -10.18
C GLY A 354 10.04 -18.35 -8.84
N MET A 355 8.89 -19.04 -8.85
CA MET A 355 8.13 -19.40 -7.65
C MET A 355 8.31 -20.88 -7.28
N THR A 356 8.48 -21.13 -5.97
CA THR A 356 8.43 -22.47 -5.38
C THR A 356 7.31 -22.53 -4.36
N VAL A 357 6.52 -23.62 -4.39
CA VAL A 357 5.35 -23.81 -3.53
C VAL A 357 5.39 -25.19 -2.87
N SER A 358 5.03 -25.27 -1.59
CA SER A 358 4.96 -26.53 -0.85
C SER A 358 3.89 -26.47 0.25
N GLY A 359 3.48 -27.66 0.74
CA GLY A 359 2.57 -27.80 1.88
C GLY A 359 1.17 -28.31 1.55
N ALA A 360 0.62 -27.95 0.38
CA ALA A 360 -0.70 -28.42 -0.08
C ALA A 360 -0.75 -28.52 -1.61
N GLU A 361 -1.81 -29.17 -2.12
CA GLU A 361 -2.07 -29.32 -3.56
C GLU A 361 -2.41 -27.98 -4.23
N ASN A 362 -2.20 -27.90 -5.54
CA ASN A 362 -2.56 -26.74 -6.35
C ASN A 362 -3.85 -26.98 -7.14
N SER A 363 -4.58 -25.91 -7.44
CA SER A 363 -5.79 -25.93 -8.27
C SER A 363 -5.78 -24.74 -9.23
N ILE A 364 -5.83 -25.00 -10.53
CA ILE A 364 -5.79 -23.97 -11.58
C ILE A 364 -6.96 -24.20 -12.55
N THR A 365 -7.87 -23.23 -12.63
CA THR A 365 -9.07 -23.25 -13.47
C THR A 365 -9.20 -21.97 -14.30
N GLY A 366 -9.79 -22.07 -15.50
CA GLY A 366 -9.99 -20.93 -16.41
C GLY A 366 -8.85 -20.70 -17.40
N ASN A 367 -7.96 -21.69 -17.56
CA ASN A 367 -6.86 -21.72 -18.54
C ASN A 367 -6.00 -20.42 -18.58
N PRO A 368 -5.55 -19.87 -17.43
CA PRO A 368 -4.61 -18.76 -17.44
C PRO A 368 -3.32 -19.16 -18.18
N PRO A 369 -2.63 -18.22 -18.85
CA PRO A 369 -1.45 -18.51 -19.67
C PRO A 369 -0.17 -18.66 -18.82
N ILE A 370 -0.21 -19.57 -17.83
CA ILE A 370 0.89 -19.82 -16.89
C ILE A 370 1.99 -20.64 -17.57
N THR A 371 3.24 -20.18 -17.43
CA THR A 371 4.45 -20.92 -17.83
C THR A 371 5.41 -21.07 -16.67
N GLY A 372 6.26 -22.10 -16.69
CA GLY A 372 7.28 -22.30 -15.65
C GLY A 372 6.75 -22.87 -14.33
N PHE A 373 5.44 -23.10 -14.21
CA PHE A 373 4.79 -23.70 -13.04
C PHE A 373 3.72 -24.70 -13.49
N SER A 374 3.57 -25.80 -12.77
CA SER A 374 2.52 -26.81 -12.99
C SER A 374 1.81 -27.10 -11.68
N ALA A 375 0.48 -27.23 -11.74
CA ALA A 375 -0.34 -27.64 -10.60
C ALA A 375 0.05 -29.02 -10.07
#